data_AF-A0A0R0AZ29-F1
#
_entry.id   AF-A0A0R0AZ29-F1
#
_cell.length_a   1.000
_cell.length_b   1.000
_cell.length_c   1.000
_cell.angle_alpha   90.00
_cell.angle_beta   90.00
_cell.angle_gamma   90.00
#
_symmetry.space_group_name_H-M   'P 1'
#
loop_
_entity.id
_entity.type
_entity.pdbx_description
1 polymer ?
#
loop_
_entity_poly.entity_id
_entity_poly.type
_entity_poly.pdbx_seq_one_letter_code
_entity_poly.pdbx_strand_id
1 'polypeptide(L)'
;MDAGQARLAKKAEITVESLAEELEQARGMALRERQPSAAVAATMGKAKLAGLLVERHKHSGAVGTYDLSKLSEDELDRLESILGPLADAGGDPSGEGAQEG
;
A
#
# COMPACT_ATOMS: atom_id res chain seq x y z
N MET A 1 -0.30 6.35 32.41
CA MET A 1 -0.34 6.91 31.04
C MET A 1 0.40 8.23 31.08
N ASP A 2 1.65 8.26 30.61
CA ASP A 2 2.59 9.34 30.86
C ASP A 2 2.33 10.56 29.94
N ALA A 3 2.34 11.77 30.50
CA ALA A 3 1.96 13.03 29.84
C ALA A 3 2.92 13.44 28.69
N GLY A 4 4.04 12.73 28.53
CA GLY A 4 4.92 12.85 27.38
C GLY A 4 4.36 12.19 26.10
N GLN A 5 3.67 11.05 26.23
CA GLN A 5 3.16 10.31 25.07
C GLN A 5 1.94 11.01 24.42
N ALA A 6 1.08 11.63 25.22
CA ALA A 6 -0.04 12.43 24.71
C ALA A 6 0.39 13.70 23.96
N ARG A 7 1.57 14.25 24.27
CA ARG A 7 2.13 15.43 23.58
C ARG A 7 2.85 15.09 22.27
N LEU A 8 3.41 13.88 22.15
CA LEU A 8 3.99 13.38 20.90
C LEU A 8 2.89 12.98 19.90
N ALA A 9 1.80 12.38 20.38
CA ALA A 9 0.66 12.00 19.53
C ALA A 9 -0.02 13.18 18.83
N LYS A 10 0.07 14.40 19.39
CA LYS A 10 -0.55 15.61 18.83
C LYS A 10 0.36 16.45 17.91
N LYS A 11 1.65 16.08 17.80
CA LYS A 11 2.69 16.90 17.14
C LYS A 11 3.06 16.43 15.73
N ALA A 12 2.41 15.39 15.24
CA ALA A 12 2.63 14.85 13.90
C ALA A 12 1.31 14.36 13.28
N GLU A 13 0.24 15.15 13.38
CA GLU A 13 -0.86 15.00 12.43
C GLU A 13 -0.35 15.45 11.06
N ILE A 14 0.27 14.51 10.35
CA ILE A 14 0.65 14.68 8.95
C ILE A 14 -0.64 14.61 8.15
N THR A 15 -1.07 15.74 7.60
CA THR A 15 -2.24 15.80 6.73
C THR A 15 -1.81 15.84 5.27
N VAL A 16 -2.76 15.60 4.37
CA VAL A 16 -2.51 15.72 2.92
C VAL A 16 -2.08 17.15 2.59
N GLU A 17 -2.70 18.14 3.25
CA GLU A 17 -2.35 19.56 3.10
C GLU A 17 -0.93 19.84 3.58
N SER A 18 -0.54 19.36 4.76
CA SER A 18 0.81 19.61 5.29
C SER A 18 1.90 19.01 4.39
N LEU A 19 1.68 17.80 3.87
CA LEU A 19 2.59 17.17 2.91
C LEU A 19 2.66 17.91 1.58
N ALA A 20 1.52 18.44 1.09
CA ALA A 20 1.48 19.20 -0.15
C ALA A 20 2.24 20.53 -0.04
N GLU A 21 2.19 21.18 1.14
CA GLU A 21 2.97 22.38 1.45
C GLU A 21 4.46 22.09 1.53
N GLU A 22 4.87 21.03 2.23
CA GLU A 22 6.27 20.61 2.33
C GLU A 22 6.88 20.34 0.94
N LEU A 23 6.15 19.64 0.07
CA LEU A 23 6.61 19.38 -1.30
C LEU A 23 6.71 20.66 -2.15
N GLU A 24 5.84 21.65 -1.93
CA GLU A 24 5.95 22.95 -2.61
C GLU A 24 7.19 23.72 -2.14
N GLN A 25 7.49 23.70 -0.85
CA GLN A 25 8.71 24.29 -0.30
C GLN A 25 9.96 23.61 -0.88
N ALA A 26 9.96 22.28 -0.96
CA ALA A 26 11.03 21.50 -1.58
C ALA A 26 11.22 21.86 -3.07
N ARG A 27 10.12 22.02 -3.83
CA ARG A 27 10.16 22.50 -5.22
C ARG A 27 10.79 23.89 -5.33
N GLY A 28 10.40 24.81 -4.45
CA GLY A 28 10.96 26.16 -4.38
C GLY A 28 12.46 26.18 -4.06
N MET A 29 12.91 25.33 -3.13
CA MET A 29 14.34 25.13 -2.84
C MET A 29 15.10 24.61 -4.06
N ALA A 30 14.61 23.55 -4.69
CA ALA A 30 15.23 22.96 -5.87
C ALA A 30 15.36 23.96 -7.03
N LEU A 31 14.35 24.80 -7.27
CA LEU A 31 14.42 25.86 -8.28
C LEU A 31 15.47 26.92 -7.96
N ARG A 32 15.56 27.36 -6.69
CA ARG A 32 16.60 28.31 -6.25
C ARG A 32 18.01 27.75 -6.42
N GLU A 33 18.18 26.46 -6.15
CA GLU A 33 19.46 25.76 -6.26
C GLU A 33 19.79 25.29 -7.68
N ARG A 34 18.93 25.62 -8.66
CA ARG A 34 19.07 25.20 -10.07
C ARG A 34 19.18 23.67 -10.22
N GLN A 35 18.39 22.95 -9.44
CA GLN A 35 18.25 21.49 -9.50
C GLN A 35 16.91 21.13 -10.18
N PRO A 36 16.83 21.17 -11.52
CA PRO A 36 15.57 20.93 -12.24
C PRO A 36 15.00 19.54 -12.00
N SER A 37 15.86 18.51 -11.87
CA SER A 37 15.42 17.13 -11.58
C SER A 37 14.71 17.02 -10.23
N ALA A 38 15.24 17.66 -9.19
CA ALA A 38 14.64 17.68 -7.87
C ALA A 38 13.30 18.45 -7.85
N ALA A 39 13.20 19.54 -8.61
CA ALA A 39 11.95 20.29 -8.75
C ALA A 39 10.85 19.46 -9.46
N VAL A 40 11.22 18.69 -10.48
CA VAL A 40 10.31 17.75 -11.15
C VAL A 40 9.87 16.65 -10.18
N ALA A 41 10.80 16.06 -9.42
CA ALA A 41 10.47 15.03 -8.44
C ALA A 41 9.48 15.52 -7.37
N ALA A 42 9.67 16.73 -6.84
CA ALA A 42 8.75 17.35 -5.90
C ALA A 42 7.34 17.56 -6.52
N THR A 43 7.29 18.00 -7.78
CA THR A 43 6.03 18.18 -8.52
C THR A 43 5.30 16.85 -8.74
N MET A 44 6.02 15.80 -9.12
CA MET A 44 5.47 14.46 -9.28
C MET A 44 4.97 13.88 -7.96
N GLY A 45 5.69 14.13 -6.87
CA GLY A 45 5.26 13.78 -5.51
C GLY A 45 3.91 14.43 -5.16
N LYS A 46 3.71 15.71 -5.51
CA LYS A 46 2.43 16.40 -5.31
C LYS A 46 1.30 15.79 -6.13
N ALA A 47 1.57 15.46 -7.39
CA ALA A 47 0.59 14.80 -8.26
C ALA A 47 0.18 13.43 -7.72
N LYS A 48 1.13 12.66 -7.17
CA LYS A 48 0.86 11.34 -6.55
C LYS A 48 0.04 11.49 -5.27
N LEU A 49 0.39 12.47 -4.42
CA LEU A 49 -0.34 12.75 -3.18
C LEU A 49 -1.79 13.18 -3.45
N ALA A 50 -2.02 13.99 -4.48
CA ALA A 50 -3.35 14.44 -4.88
C ALA A 50 -4.16 13.38 -5.66
N GLY A 51 -3.60 12.19 -5.92
CA GLY A 51 -4.24 11.14 -6.71
C GLY A 51 -4.34 11.42 -8.22
N LEU A 52 -3.67 12.47 -8.72
CA LEU A 52 -3.63 12.81 -10.14
C LEU A 52 -2.67 11.90 -10.93
N LEU A 53 -1.70 11.31 -10.24
CA LEU A 53 -0.76 10.34 -10.78
C LEU A 53 -0.93 9.00 -10.06
N VAL A 54 -1.44 8.00 -10.77
CA VAL A 54 -1.62 6.64 -10.24
C VAL A 54 -0.57 5.71 -10.87
N GLU A 55 0.31 5.17 -10.03
CA GLU A 55 1.24 4.12 -10.45
C GLU A 55 0.58 2.76 -10.30
N ARG A 56 0.46 2.02 -11.40
CA ARG A 56 -0.04 0.65 -11.43
C ARG A 56 1.12 -0.32 -11.56
N HIS A 57 1.27 -1.21 -10.58
CA HIS A 57 2.24 -2.29 -10.65
C HIS A 57 1.56 -3.57 -11.13
N LYS A 58 2.03 -4.11 -12.25
CA LYS A 58 1.67 -5.47 -12.68
C LYS A 58 2.62 -6.44 -12.01
N HIS A 59 2.16 -7.12 -10.97
CA HIS A 59 2.88 -8.24 -10.41
C HIS A 59 2.73 -9.44 -11.34
N SER A 60 3.85 -10.02 -11.76
CA SER A 60 3.90 -11.28 -12.52
C SER A 60 4.73 -12.28 -11.75
N GLY A 61 4.21 -13.49 -11.59
CA GLY A 61 4.86 -14.59 -10.89
C GLY A 61 3.95 -15.81 -10.94
N ALA A 62 4.51 -17.00 -10.68
CA ALA A 62 3.70 -18.20 -10.54
C ALA A 62 2.98 -18.14 -9.19
N VAL A 63 1.68 -17.81 -9.20
CA VAL A 63 0.81 -18.22 -8.10
C VAL A 63 0.60 -19.72 -8.30
N GLY A 64 1.35 -20.52 -7.54
CA GLY A 64 1.26 -21.97 -7.64
C GLY A 64 -0.15 -22.42 -7.29
N THR A 65 -0.76 -23.23 -8.16
CA THR A 65 -1.95 -24.00 -7.79
C THR A 65 -1.45 -25.24 -7.06
N TYR A 66 -1.80 -25.36 -5.78
CA TYR A 66 -1.43 -26.49 -4.96
C TYR A 66 -2.63 -27.42 -4.79
N ASP A 67 -2.45 -28.69 -5.10
CA ASP A 67 -3.46 -29.72 -4.86
C ASP A 67 -3.44 -30.13 -3.39
N LEU A 68 -4.40 -29.61 -2.63
CA LEU A 68 -4.51 -29.88 -1.19
C LEU A 68 -5.12 -31.26 -0.89
N SER A 69 -5.68 -31.96 -1.89
CA SER A 69 -6.36 -33.26 -1.69
C SER A 69 -5.40 -34.40 -1.33
N LYS A 70 -4.10 -34.17 -1.47
CA LYS A 70 -3.03 -35.15 -1.19
C LYS A 70 -2.30 -34.90 0.12
N LEU A 71 -2.66 -33.86 0.86
CA LEU A 71 -2.11 -33.57 2.18
C LEU A 71 -2.79 -34.45 3.22
N SER A 72 -2.04 -34.89 4.21
CA SER A 72 -2.60 -35.53 5.41
C SER A 72 -3.32 -34.50 6.29
N GLU A 73 -4.20 -34.97 7.19
CA GLU A 73 -4.93 -34.10 8.14
C GLU A 73 -3.96 -33.27 9.01
N ASP A 74 -2.86 -33.88 9.48
CA ASP A 74 -1.82 -33.19 10.25
C ASP A 74 -1.15 -32.04 9.47
N GLU A 75 -0.96 -32.22 8.16
CA GLU A 75 -0.39 -31.18 7.29
C GLU A 75 -1.38 -30.05 7.01
N LEU A 76 -2.67 -30.39 6.97
CA LEU A 76 -3.75 -29.43 6.77
C LEU A 76 -3.95 -28.56 8.02
N ASP A 77 -3.91 -29.16 9.22
CA ASP A 77 -3.96 -28.44 10.50
C ASP A 77 -2.80 -27.46 10.64
N ARG A 78 -1.61 -27.88 10.22
CA ARG A 78 -0.43 -27.00 10.19
C ARG A 78 -0.63 -25.84 9.23
N LEU A 79 -1.26 -26.07 8.09
CA LEU A 79 -1.55 -25.03 7.10
C LEU A 79 -2.60 -24.04 7.64
N GLU A 80 -3.65 -24.53 8.28
CA GLU A 80 -4.68 -23.70 8.94
C GLU A 80 -4.09 -22.86 10.06
N SER A 81 -3.16 -23.39 10.86
CA SER A 81 -2.47 -22.61 11.89
C SER A 81 -1.70 -21.41 11.32
N ILE A 82 -1.13 -21.56 10.12
CA ILE A 82 -0.34 -20.53 9.46
C ILE A 82 -1.23 -19.51 8.74
N LEU A 83 -2.25 -20.00 8.03
CA LEU A 83 -3.07 -19.19 7.12
C LEU A 83 -4.40 -18.72 7.71
N GLY A 84 -4.89 -19.36 8.78
CA GLY A 84 -6.15 -19.03 9.43
C GLY A 84 -6.30 -17.55 9.83
N PRO A 85 -5.27 -16.90 10.40
CA PRO A 85 -5.34 -15.46 10.70
C PRO A 85 -5.42 -14.54 9.48
N LEU A 86 -5.08 -15.06 8.29
CA LEU A 86 -5.09 -14.34 7.01
C LEU A 86 -6.33 -14.67 6.17
N ALA A 87 -7.08 -15.70 6.53
CA ALA A 87 -8.33 -16.06 5.89
C ALA A 87 -9.41 -15.07 6.33
N ASP A 88 -9.49 -13.94 5.62
CA ASP A 88 -10.65 -13.06 5.72
C ASP A 88 -11.88 -13.83 5.22
N ALA A 89 -13.00 -13.76 5.94
CA ALA A 89 -14.20 -14.57 5.65
C ALA A 89 -14.91 -14.19 4.33
N GLY A 90 -14.38 -13.21 3.61
CA GLY A 90 -14.82 -12.81 2.28
C GLY A 90 -14.18 -13.71 1.22
N GLY A 91 -14.92 -14.73 0.78
CA GLY A 91 -14.60 -15.46 -0.45
C GLY A 91 -14.40 -14.50 -1.63
N ASP A 92 -13.49 -14.86 -2.52
CA ASP A 92 -13.20 -14.13 -3.76
C ASP A 92 -14.49 -13.83 -4.56
N PRO A 93 -14.88 -12.56 -4.77
CA PRO A 93 -16.04 -12.23 -5.59
C PRO A 93 -15.80 -12.44 -7.09
N SER A 94 -14.62 -12.89 -7.51
CA SER A 94 -14.23 -13.02 -8.93
C SER A 94 -14.69 -14.33 -9.60
N GLY A 95 -15.51 -15.13 -8.92
CA GLY A 95 -15.86 -16.50 -9.32
C GLY A 95 -17.30 -16.74 -9.80
N GLU A 96 -18.00 -15.78 -10.39
CA GLU A 96 -19.31 -16.06 -11.03
C GLU A 96 -19.44 -15.36 -12.39
N GLY A 97 -19.21 -16.10 -13.48
CA GLY A 97 -19.32 -15.54 -14.82
C GLY A 97 -18.80 -16.44 -15.95
N ALA A 98 -19.14 -17.72 -15.95
CA ALA A 98 -19.04 -18.56 -17.16
C ALA A 98 -20.27 -19.47 -17.21
N GLN A 99 -21.39 -18.87 -17.62
CA GLN A 99 -22.59 -19.59 -17.98
C GLN A 99 -22.38 -20.19 -19.37
N GLU A 100 -22.58 -21.50 -19.47
CA GLU A 100 -22.52 -22.30 -20.68
C GLU A 100 -23.43 -21.71 -21.77
N GLY A 101 -22.90 -21.62 -23.00
CA GLY A 101 -23.63 -21.31 -24.22
C GLY A 101 -23.10 -22.17 -25.35
#